data_AF-A0A1B6CDK8-F1
#
_entry.id   AF-A0A1B6CDK8-F1
#
_cell.length_a   1.000
_cell.length_b   1.000
_cell.length_c   1.000
_cell.angle_alpha   90.00
_cell.angle_beta   90.00
_cell.angle_gamma   90.00
#
_symmetry.space_group_name_H-M   'P 1'
#
loop_
_entity.id
_entity.type
_entity.pdbx_description
1 polymer ?
#
loop_
_entity_poly.entity_id
_entity_poly.type
_entity_poly.pdbx_seq_one_letter_code
_entity_poly.pdbx_strand_id
1 'polypeptide(L)'
;MLHFVFITFFVHMCMVITYDIISHSILDSKIVKLMLNPQLDQGLKLMKSINSYYNLLDDIDTKLRDPRERFVALKNLKEIVNYNGPKFVNITCDIDLFKIAFMWNNEDIMEFKKVVESVKNKWQDLLELLSNIETHVIS
;
A
#
# COMPACT_ATOMS: atom_id res chain seq x y z
N MET A 1 35.79 -6.83 18.64
CA MET A 1 34.92 -5.64 18.75
C MET A 1 34.28 -5.25 17.41
N LEU A 2 35.02 -5.27 16.28
CA LEU A 2 34.49 -4.94 14.94
C LEU A 2 33.31 -5.84 14.50
N HIS A 3 33.39 -7.16 14.70
CA HIS A 3 32.31 -8.09 14.32
C HIS A 3 30.99 -7.84 15.06
N PHE A 4 31.03 -7.35 16.30
CA PHE A 4 29.84 -7.08 17.09
C PHE A 4 29.07 -5.88 16.54
N VAL A 5 29.79 -4.87 16.02
CA VAL A 5 29.21 -3.68 15.37
C VAL A 5 28.56 -4.03 14.03
N PHE A 6 29.17 -4.92 13.25
CA PHE A 6 28.56 -5.39 11.99
C PHE A 6 27.29 -6.21 12.23
N ILE A 7 27.28 -7.07 13.25
CA ILE A 7 26.08 -7.87 13.59
C ILE A 7 24.94 -6.97 14.06
N THR A 8 25.20 -5.98 14.92
CA THR A 8 24.15 -5.07 15.39
C THR A 8 23.61 -4.18 14.27
N PHE A 9 24.47 -3.71 13.36
CA PHE A 9 24.07 -2.95 12.18
C PHE A 9 23.22 -3.80 11.23
N PHE A 10 23.61 -5.06 11.00
CA PHE A 10 22.87 -5.99 10.15
C PHE A 10 21.49 -6.33 10.75
N VAL A 11 21.41 -6.53 12.08
CA VAL A 11 20.14 -6.77 12.78
C VAL A 11 19.22 -5.55 12.72
N HIS A 12 19.75 -4.34 12.91
CA HIS A 12 18.95 -3.10 12.77
C HIS A 12 18.46 -2.90 11.34
N MET A 13 19.34 -3.09 10.35
CA MET A 13 18.96 -3.06 8.93
C MET A 13 17.87 -4.09 8.64
N CYS A 14 18.03 -5.34 9.07
CA CYS A 14 17.01 -6.38 8.91
C CYS A 14 15.68 -6.02 9.59
N MET A 15 15.68 -5.43 10.79
CA MET A 15 14.44 -5.01 11.46
C MET A 15 13.74 -3.86 10.74
N VAL A 16 14.48 -2.84 10.30
CA VAL A 16 13.89 -1.70 9.58
C VAL A 16 13.28 -2.18 8.26
N ILE A 17 13.96 -3.11 7.58
CA ILE A 17 13.49 -3.71 6.33
C ILE A 17 12.22 -4.55 6.57
N THR A 18 12.18 -5.40 7.59
CA THR A 18 11.00 -6.25 7.84
C THR A 18 9.80 -5.48 8.36
N TYR A 19 10.00 -4.38 9.08
CA TYR A 19 8.91 -3.59 9.66
C TYR A 19 8.05 -2.91 8.58
N ASP A 20 8.68 -2.34 7.55
CA ASP A 20 7.96 -1.70 6.44
C ASP A 20 7.23 -2.71 5.55
N ILE A 21 7.85 -3.87 5.29
CA ILE A 21 7.25 -4.99 4.51
C ILE A 21 5.98 -5.52 5.18
N ILE A 22 6.04 -5.71 6.49
CA ILE A 22 4.90 -6.20 7.28
C ILE A 22 3.77 -5.16 7.24
N SER A 23 4.08 -3.86 7.16
CA SER A 23 3.07 -2.80 7.22
C SER A 23 2.08 -2.82 6.04
N HIS A 24 2.54 -2.93 4.79
CA HIS A 24 1.66 -2.83 3.61
C HIS A 24 0.81 -4.09 3.41
N SER A 25 1.38 -5.28 3.60
CA SER A 25 0.68 -6.55 3.41
C SER A 25 -0.39 -6.77 4.49
N ILE A 26 -0.11 -6.37 5.75
CA ILE A 26 -1.11 -6.33 6.81
C ILE A 26 -2.22 -5.32 6.49
N LEU A 27 -1.86 -4.15 5.97
CA LEU A 27 -2.83 -3.12 5.62
C LEU A 27 -3.77 -3.58 4.50
N ASP A 28 -3.22 -4.15 3.42
CA ASP A 28 -4.00 -4.78 2.33
C ASP A 28 -4.93 -5.86 2.88
N SER A 29 -4.39 -6.82 3.64
CA SER A 29 -5.17 -7.92 4.24
C SER A 29 -6.32 -7.42 5.12
N LYS A 30 -6.09 -6.33 5.86
CA LYS A 30 -7.11 -5.68 6.68
C LYS A 30 -8.21 -5.05 5.82
N ILE A 31 -7.84 -4.36 4.75
CA ILE A 31 -8.81 -3.77 3.81
C ILE A 31 -9.64 -4.87 3.16
N VAL A 32 -8.99 -5.90 2.61
CA VAL A 32 -9.63 -7.08 2.01
C VAL A 32 -10.63 -7.72 2.97
N LYS A 33 -10.23 -7.93 4.23
CA LYS A 33 -11.11 -8.52 5.25
C LYS A 33 -12.36 -7.68 5.49
N LEU A 34 -12.20 -6.35 5.58
CA LEU A 34 -13.32 -5.43 5.80
C LEU A 34 -14.24 -5.32 4.59
N MET A 35 -13.69 -5.44 3.38
CA MET A 35 -14.47 -5.43 2.14
C MET A 35 -15.26 -6.72 1.91
N LEU A 36 -14.68 -7.88 2.26
CA LEU A 36 -15.34 -9.17 2.09
C LEU A 36 -16.32 -9.51 3.22
N ASN A 37 -16.08 -8.98 4.42
CA ASN A 37 -16.93 -9.21 5.59
C ASN A 37 -17.26 -7.86 6.26
N PRO A 38 -18.16 -7.07 5.65
CA PRO A 38 -18.54 -5.78 6.21
C PRO A 38 -19.27 -6.00 7.55
N GLN A 39 -18.81 -5.27 8.57
CA GLN A 39 -19.32 -5.34 9.94
C GLN A 39 -19.87 -3.98 10.35
N LEU A 40 -20.84 -3.98 11.27
CA LEU A 40 -21.45 -2.77 11.78
C LEU A 40 -20.39 -1.78 12.27
N ASP A 41 -20.55 -0.51 11.90
CA ASP A 41 -19.68 0.62 12.29
C ASP A 41 -18.21 0.52 11.89
N GLN A 42 -17.83 -0.39 10.97
CA GLN A 42 -16.45 -0.50 10.49
C GLN A 42 -16.16 0.27 9.20
N GLY A 43 -17.12 1.01 8.65
CA GLY A 43 -16.97 1.80 7.42
C GLY A 43 -15.83 2.83 7.52
N LEU A 44 -15.80 3.61 8.60
CA LEU A 44 -14.72 4.59 8.84
C LEU A 44 -13.34 3.92 8.93
N LYS A 45 -13.28 2.72 9.53
CA LYS A 45 -12.04 1.95 9.66
C LYS A 45 -11.57 1.43 8.30
N LEU A 46 -12.49 1.03 7.43
CA LEU A 46 -12.21 0.66 6.05
C LEU A 46 -11.63 1.87 5.29
N MET A 47 -12.34 3.00 5.28
CA MET A 47 -11.89 4.23 4.60
C MET A 47 -10.53 4.71 5.09
N LYS A 48 -10.31 4.73 6.41
CA LYS A 48 -9.01 5.09 6.99
C LYS A 48 -7.91 4.15 6.52
N SER A 49 -8.18 2.85 6.42
CA SER A 49 -7.17 1.87 6.00
C SER A 49 -6.82 2.03 4.52
N ILE A 50 -7.81 2.30 3.65
CA ILE A 50 -7.56 2.57 2.22
C ILE A 50 -6.77 3.87 2.05
N ASN A 51 -7.14 4.94 2.76
CA ASN A 51 -6.40 6.21 2.74
C ASN A 51 -4.97 6.05 3.25
N SER A 52 -4.74 5.23 4.30
CA SER A 52 -3.38 4.91 4.74
C SER A 52 -2.58 4.18 3.66
N TYR A 53 -3.22 3.31 2.88
CA TYR A 53 -2.56 2.61 1.79
C TYR A 53 -2.22 3.57 0.65
N TYR A 54 -3.13 4.48 0.30
CA TYR A 54 -2.88 5.54 -0.67
C TYR A 54 -1.67 6.38 -0.25
N ASN A 55 -1.63 6.85 1.01
CA ASN A 55 -0.54 7.65 1.53
C ASN A 55 0.80 6.90 1.50
N LEU A 56 0.79 5.59 1.70
CA LEU A 56 1.98 4.75 1.56
C LEU A 56 2.50 4.74 0.12
N LEU A 57 1.62 4.64 -0.89
CA LEU A 57 2.02 4.74 -2.29
C LEU A 57 2.50 6.16 -2.66
N ASP A 58 1.87 7.19 -2.11
CA ASP A 58 2.24 8.59 -2.33
C ASP A 58 3.59 8.96 -1.71
N ASP A 59 3.89 8.44 -0.52
CA ASP A 59 5.19 8.56 0.12
C ASP A 59 6.29 7.89 -0.72
N ILE A 60 6.01 6.71 -1.29
CA ILE A 60 6.93 6.02 -2.21
C ILE A 60 7.19 6.88 -3.46
N ASP A 61 6.16 7.38 -4.14
CA ASP A 61 6.33 8.27 -5.31
C ASP A 61 7.17 9.51 -4.95
N THR A 62 6.87 10.15 -3.82
CA THR A 62 7.62 11.31 -3.34
C THR A 62 9.09 10.98 -3.12
N LYS A 63 9.39 9.86 -2.45
CA LYS A 63 10.76 9.42 -2.16
C LYS A 63 11.51 8.93 -3.40
N LEU A 64 10.83 8.41 -4.42
CA LEU A 64 11.46 8.07 -5.71
C LEU A 64 12.04 9.30 -6.43
N ARG A 65 11.45 10.47 -6.19
CA ARG A 65 11.89 11.75 -6.77
C ARG A 65 13.07 12.37 -6.03
N ASP A 66 13.30 12.04 -4.76
CA ASP A 66 14.49 12.48 -4.00
C ASP A 66 15.66 11.51 -4.24
N PRO A 67 16.79 11.95 -4.83
CA PRO A 67 17.95 11.09 -5.06
C PRO A 67 18.51 10.40 -3.80
N ARG A 68 18.30 10.98 -2.62
CA ARG A 68 18.79 10.45 -1.34
C ARG A 68 17.93 9.29 -0.82
N GLU A 69 16.64 9.31 -1.12
CA GLU A 69 15.65 8.33 -0.64
C GLU A 69 15.29 7.31 -1.73
N ARG A 70 15.62 7.59 -3.00
CA ARG A 70 15.23 6.78 -4.16
C ARG A 70 15.57 5.30 -4.01
N PHE A 71 16.73 4.97 -3.46
CA PHE A 71 17.12 3.56 -3.27
C PHE A 71 16.16 2.82 -2.32
N VAL A 72 15.81 3.45 -1.19
CA VAL A 72 14.87 2.89 -0.21
C VAL A 72 13.47 2.80 -0.81
N ALA A 73 13.03 3.84 -1.51
CA ALA A 73 11.73 3.87 -2.17
C ALA A 73 11.59 2.80 -3.25
N LEU A 74 12.62 2.61 -4.09
CA LEU A 74 12.65 1.54 -5.10
C LEU A 74 12.56 0.16 -4.46
N LYS A 75 13.27 -0.04 -3.34
CA LYS A 75 13.20 -1.28 -2.59
C LYS A 75 11.78 -1.54 -2.09
N ASN A 76 11.17 -0.56 -1.42
CA ASN A 76 9.81 -0.68 -0.90
C ASN A 76 8.80 -0.94 -2.02
N LEU A 77 8.94 -0.26 -3.16
CA LEU A 77 8.09 -0.48 -4.34
C LEU A 77 8.23 -1.92 -4.87
N LYS A 78 9.47 -2.40 -5.07
CA LYS A 78 9.74 -3.77 -5.53
C LYS A 78 9.18 -4.82 -4.57
N GLU A 79 9.24 -4.56 -3.27
CA GLU A 79 8.64 -5.45 -2.27
C GLU A 79 7.12 -5.51 -2.45
N ILE A 80 6.42 -4.39 -2.60
CA ILE A 80 4.97 -4.37 -2.86
C ILE A 80 4.64 -5.11 -4.16
N VAL A 81 5.45 -4.95 -5.22
CA VAL A 81 5.30 -5.72 -6.48
C VAL A 81 5.43 -7.22 -6.22
N ASN A 82 6.42 -7.65 -5.44
CA ASN A 82 6.63 -9.06 -5.09
C ASN A 82 5.46 -9.67 -4.30
N TYR A 83 4.66 -8.84 -3.62
CA TYR A 83 3.42 -9.25 -2.94
C TYR A 83 2.16 -9.10 -3.81
N ASN A 84 2.31 -8.90 -5.13
CA ASN A 84 1.26 -8.71 -6.12
C ASN A 84 0.46 -7.40 -5.97
N GLY A 85 1.02 -6.39 -5.32
CA GLY A 85 0.39 -5.07 -5.18
C GLY A 85 -0.84 -5.03 -4.26
N PRO A 86 -1.63 -3.94 -4.32
CA PRO A 86 -2.87 -3.81 -3.55
C PRO A 86 -3.94 -4.75 -4.12
N LYS A 87 -4.22 -5.86 -3.44
CA LYS A 87 -5.19 -6.85 -3.90
C LYS A 87 -6.61 -6.33 -3.80
N PHE A 88 -6.88 -5.46 -2.82
CA PHE A 88 -8.21 -4.94 -2.57
C PHE A 88 -8.81 -4.16 -3.75
N VAL A 89 -7.99 -3.55 -4.63
CA VAL A 89 -8.51 -2.80 -5.79
C VAL A 89 -9.17 -3.69 -6.85
N ASN A 90 -8.91 -5.01 -6.79
CA ASN A 90 -9.47 -6.00 -7.71
C ASN A 90 -10.65 -6.76 -7.10
N ILE A 91 -11.05 -6.46 -5.87
CA ILE A 91 -12.16 -7.14 -5.20
C ILE A 91 -13.48 -6.58 -5.70
N THR A 92 -14.40 -7.49 -6.04
CA THR A 92 -15.81 -7.16 -6.27
C THR A 92 -16.53 -7.11 -4.93
N CYS A 93 -17.17 -5.98 -4.62
CA CYS A 93 -17.94 -5.80 -3.39
C CYS A 93 -19.43 -5.71 -3.66
N ASP A 94 -20.22 -6.26 -2.73
CA ASP A 94 -21.65 -6.01 -2.68
C ASP A 94 -21.90 -4.65 -2.02
N ILE A 95 -22.28 -3.68 -2.84
CA ILE A 95 -22.49 -2.30 -2.42
C ILE A 95 -23.72 -2.18 -1.50
N ASP A 96 -24.73 -3.03 -1.68
CA ASP A 96 -25.92 -2.99 -0.84
C ASP A 96 -25.60 -3.49 0.56
N LEU A 97 -24.72 -4.51 0.68
CA LEU A 97 -24.18 -4.91 1.98
C LEU A 97 -23.39 -3.78 2.65
N PHE A 98 -22.65 -2.97 1.90
CA PHE A 98 -21.91 -1.84 2.49
C PHE A 98 -22.85 -0.77 3.03
N LYS A 99 -23.91 -0.43 2.29
CA LYS A 99 -24.92 0.53 2.75
C LYS A 99 -25.57 0.07 4.05
N ILE A 100 -25.90 -1.22 4.16
CA ILE A 100 -26.54 -1.79 5.35
C ILE A 100 -25.54 -1.87 6.51
N ALA A 101 -24.38 -2.50 6.30
CA ALA A 101 -23.43 -2.77 7.37
C ALA A 101 -22.70 -1.52 7.85
N PHE A 102 -22.30 -0.62 6.96
CA PHE A 102 -21.57 0.59 7.33
C PHE A 102 -22.47 1.80 7.54
N MET A 103 -23.79 1.65 7.37
CA MET A 103 -24.77 2.74 7.37
C MET A 103 -24.43 3.83 6.33
N TRP A 104 -23.82 3.42 5.23
CA TRP A 104 -23.36 4.31 4.16
C TRP A 104 -24.51 4.75 3.27
N ASN A 105 -24.51 6.05 2.95
CA ASN A 105 -25.38 6.62 1.94
C ASN A 105 -24.69 6.59 0.55
N ASN A 106 -25.37 7.10 -0.48
CA ASN A 106 -24.81 7.10 -1.85
C ASN A 106 -23.55 7.97 -1.99
N GLU A 107 -23.41 9.04 -1.20
CA GLU A 107 -22.23 9.90 -1.18
C GLU A 107 -21.02 9.15 -0.60
N ASP A 108 -21.21 8.43 0.50
CA ASP A 108 -20.18 7.56 1.10
C ASP A 108 -19.72 6.48 0.12
N ILE A 109 -20.65 5.84 -0.61
CA ILE A 109 -20.32 4.87 -1.65
C ILE A 109 -19.49 5.52 -2.77
N MET A 110 -19.87 6.73 -3.19
CA MET A 110 -19.16 7.46 -4.24
C MET A 110 -17.74 7.82 -3.79
N GLU A 111 -17.58 8.27 -2.54
CA GLU A 111 -16.28 8.56 -1.95
C GLU A 111 -15.42 7.30 -1.86
N PHE A 112 -15.98 6.20 -1.35
CA PHE A 112 -15.29 4.90 -1.30
C PHE A 112 -14.77 4.48 -2.67
N LYS A 113 -15.62 4.50 -3.70
CA LYS A 113 -15.23 4.16 -5.08
C LYS A 113 -14.12 5.07 -5.59
N LYS A 114 -14.23 6.37 -5.34
CA LYS A 114 -13.21 7.35 -5.74
C LYS A 114 -11.86 7.05 -5.09
N VAL A 115 -11.83 6.76 -3.79
CA VAL A 115 -10.56 6.48 -3.09
C VAL A 115 -9.95 5.16 -3.57
N VAL A 116 -10.73 4.11 -3.79
CA VAL A 116 -10.23 2.84 -4.36
C VAL A 116 -9.63 3.06 -5.75
N GLU A 117 -10.31 3.82 -6.61
CA GLU A 117 -9.81 4.14 -7.95
C GLU A 117 -8.53 4.98 -7.89
N SER A 118 -8.44 5.93 -6.96
CA SER A 118 -7.21 6.70 -6.75
C SER A 118 -6.02 5.83 -6.36
N VAL A 119 -6.22 4.82 -5.50
CA VAL A 119 -5.16 3.85 -5.17
C VAL A 119 -4.74 3.06 -6.41
N LYS A 120 -5.72 2.59 -7.18
CA LYS A 120 -5.45 1.82 -8.40
C LYS A 120 -4.65 2.62 -9.42
N ASN A 121 -5.03 3.87 -9.68
CA ASN A 121 -4.31 4.74 -10.61
C ASN A 121 -2.89 5.02 -10.11
N LYS A 122 -2.73 5.39 -8.84
CA LYS A 122 -1.41 5.64 -8.24
C LYS A 122 -0.51 4.40 -8.32
N TRP A 123 -1.07 3.21 -8.13
CA TRP A 123 -0.34 1.96 -8.28
C TRP A 123 0.13 1.73 -9.72
N GLN A 124 -0.72 2.01 -10.72
CA GLN A 124 -0.36 1.91 -12.14
C GLN A 124 0.76 2.89 -12.51
N ASP A 125 0.68 4.15 -12.05
CA ASP A 125 1.71 5.17 -12.28
C ASP A 125 3.08 4.70 -11.72
N LEU A 126 3.09 4.11 -10.53
CA LEU A 126 4.30 3.57 -9.91
C LEU A 126 4.88 2.38 -10.67
N LEU A 127 4.03 1.50 -11.22
CA LEU A 127 4.49 0.38 -12.06
C LEU A 127 5.12 0.87 -13.36
N GLU A 128 4.54 1.88 -14.00
CA GLU A 128 5.11 2.50 -15.21
C GLU A 128 6.46 3.15 -14.90
N LEU A 129 6.55 3.89 -13.79
CA LEU A 129 7.80 4.49 -13.33
C LEU A 129 8.87 3.42 -13.06
N LEU A 130 8.52 2.31 -12.41
CA LEU A 130 9.43 1.21 -12.15
C LEU A 130 9.96 0.59 -13.45
N SER A 131 9.07 0.32 -14.41
CA SER A 131 9.44 -0.21 -15.72
C SER A 131 10.45 0.70 -16.43
N ASN A 132 10.20 2.02 -16.42
CA ASN A 132 11.07 3.02 -17.04
C ASN A 132 12.48 3.03 -16.40
N ILE A 133 12.54 2.94 -15.07
CA ILE A 133 13.80 2.88 -14.33
C ILE A 133 14.58 1.60 -14.70
N GLU A 134 13.92 0.45 -14.77
CA GLU A 134 14.57 -0.82 -15.09
C GLU A 134 15.09 -0.87 -16.54
N THR A 135 14.38 -0.29 -17.51
CA THR A 135 14.87 -0.19 -18.89
C THR A 135 16.11 0.70 -19.04
N HIS A 136 16.25 1.76 -18.23
CA HIS A 136 17.41 2.68 -18.29
C HIS A 136 18.65 2.19 -17.54
N VAL A 137 18.54 1.16 -16.70
CA VAL A 137 19.68 0.57 -15.97
C VAL A 137 20.38 -0.51 -16.80
N ILE A 138 19.73 -1.05 -17.83
CA ILE A 138 20.25 -2.12 -18.70
C ILE A 138 20.88 -1.55 -20.01
N SER A 139 20.69 -0.25 -20.29
CA SER A 139 21.31 0.49 -21.40
C SER A 139 22.57 1.22 -20.97
#